data_AF-A0A402CX48-F1
#
_entry.id   AF-A0A402CX48-F1
#
_cell.length_a   1.000
_cell.length_b   1.000
_cell.length_c   1.000
_cell.angle_alpha   90.00
_cell.angle_beta   90.00
_cell.angle_gamma   90.00
#
_symmetry.space_group_name_H-M   'P 1'
#
loop_
_entity.id
_entity.type
_entity.pdbx_description
1 polymer ?
#
loop_
_entity_poly.entity_id
_entity_poly.type
_entity_poly.pdbx_seq_one_letter_code
_entity_poly.pdbx_strand_id
1 'polypeptide(L)'
;MLNFFAPIGVHQNPVGFYTHCVLGILGVLLFLGLLHAAPKQYRKTIIAFFTFVGGLYYVVEFFWPAQTSGPHAGENFLTPYQDFVANLSSVVQVFAVGLGVISLLQLHFKTLGRMKTGWHNSLALIVSFFAMTIFGIANEYYPKHPVAFGQTVHGIFQFLFIGGLNNLDSATFSMIAFFIASASYRAFRLRSVESSMMMTAALIVMLASTGFGTAITSHIPDGDSAWANFRIEHISEWLLTRVNAPAQRGILFGLTVGGLAVSLRLWLSLERGAYFDTEV
;
A
#
# COMPACT_ATOMS: atom_id res chain seq x y z
N MET A 1 -1.52 -7.66 6.26
CA MET A 1 -0.50 -8.21 5.34
C MET A 1 -0.94 -9.61 4.97
N LEU A 2 -1.32 -9.84 3.71
CA LEU A 2 -1.59 -11.18 3.20
C LEU A 2 -0.25 -11.93 3.18
N ASN A 3 -0.15 -13.04 3.90
CA ASN A 3 1.02 -13.92 3.86
C ASN A 3 1.07 -14.59 2.48
N PHE A 4 1.67 -13.89 1.51
CA PHE A 4 1.81 -14.33 0.11
C PHE A 4 2.56 -15.67 -0.04
N PHE A 5 3.32 -16.08 0.97
CA PHE A 5 4.06 -17.34 1.01
C PHE A 5 3.76 -18.21 2.23
N ALA A 6 2.62 -18.03 2.93
CA ALA A 6 2.26 -18.99 3.97
C ALA A 6 2.19 -20.40 3.34
N PRO A 7 2.80 -21.44 3.97
CA PRO A 7 2.64 -22.80 3.51
C PRO A 7 1.14 -23.09 3.43
N ILE A 8 0.69 -23.63 2.29
CA ILE A 8 -0.70 -24.02 2.06
C ILE A 8 -1.09 -24.92 3.24
N GLY A 9 -1.90 -24.39 4.15
CA GLY A 9 -2.38 -25.18 5.29
C GLY A 9 -3.06 -26.41 4.76
N VAL A 10 -2.79 -27.58 5.36
CA VAL A 10 -3.46 -28.82 4.99
C VAL A 10 -4.97 -28.60 5.18
N HIS A 11 -5.69 -28.37 4.09
CA HIS A 11 -7.12 -28.13 4.13
C HIS A 11 -7.80 -29.37 4.72
N GLN A 12 -8.67 -29.17 5.71
CA GLN A 12 -9.41 -30.26 6.35
C GLN A 12 -10.26 -31.08 5.35
N ASN A 13 -10.52 -30.53 4.16
CA ASN A 13 -11.08 -31.25 3.01
C ASN A 13 -10.30 -30.91 1.72
N PRO A 14 -9.24 -31.67 1.38
CA PRO A 14 -8.40 -31.37 0.22
C PRO A 14 -9.19 -31.47 -1.10
N VAL A 15 -10.15 -32.40 -1.19
CA VAL A 15 -10.93 -32.64 -2.41
C VAL A 15 -11.86 -31.46 -2.72
N GLY A 16 -12.51 -30.88 -1.70
CA GLY A 16 -13.32 -29.66 -1.85
C GLY A 16 -12.48 -28.47 -2.34
N PHE A 17 -11.31 -28.27 -1.76
CA PHE A 17 -10.41 -27.19 -2.18
C PHE A 17 -9.96 -27.32 -3.64
N TYR A 18 -9.45 -28.50 -4.04
CA TYR A 18 -8.98 -28.72 -5.41
C TYR A 18 -10.13 -28.63 -6.44
N THR A 19 -11.33 -29.10 -6.10
CA THR A 19 -12.50 -28.97 -6.99
C THR A 19 -12.90 -27.51 -7.19
N HIS A 20 -12.91 -26.68 -6.14
CA HIS A 20 -13.15 -25.24 -6.27
C HIS A 20 -12.06 -24.52 -7.09
N CYS A 21 -10.78 -24.87 -6.91
CA CYS A 21 -9.69 -24.32 -7.73
C CYS A 21 -9.82 -24.69 -9.21
N VAL A 22 -10.11 -25.95 -9.52
CA VAL A 22 -10.29 -26.43 -10.91
C VAL A 22 -11.50 -25.76 -11.56
N LEU A 23 -12.62 -25.65 -10.85
CA LEU A 23 -13.80 -24.91 -11.33
C LEU A 23 -13.50 -23.43 -11.58
N GLY A 24 -12.71 -22.80 -10.71
CA GLY A 24 -12.23 -21.42 -10.90
C GLY A 24 -11.37 -21.27 -12.16
N ILE A 25 -10.39 -22.15 -12.38
CA ILE A 25 -9.52 -22.14 -13.56
C ILE A 25 -10.34 -22.37 -14.85
N LEU A 26 -11.24 -23.34 -14.85
CA LEU A 26 -12.14 -23.60 -15.98
C LEU A 26 -13.04 -22.39 -16.26
N GLY A 27 -13.55 -21.74 -15.22
CA GLY A 27 -14.33 -20.50 -15.35
C GLY A 27 -13.53 -19.37 -15.98
N VAL A 28 -12.26 -19.19 -15.58
CA VAL A 28 -11.36 -18.18 -16.15
C VAL A 28 -11.02 -18.48 -17.61
N LEU A 29 -10.70 -19.74 -17.93
CA LEU A 29 -10.41 -20.14 -19.31
C LEU A 29 -11.63 -20.01 -20.22
N LEU A 30 -12.82 -20.35 -19.72
CA LEU A 30 -14.07 -20.15 -20.43
C LEU A 30 -14.37 -18.67 -20.64
N PHE A 31 -14.15 -17.84 -19.63
CA PHE A 31 -14.29 -16.38 -19.75
C PHE A 31 -13.32 -15.79 -20.78
N LEU A 32 -12.03 -16.18 -20.74
CA LEU A 32 -11.02 -15.74 -21.70
C LEU A 32 -11.32 -16.24 -23.13
N GLY A 33 -11.82 -17.46 -23.25
CA GLY A 33 -12.25 -18.04 -24.52
C GLY A 33 -13.45 -17.30 -25.11
N LEU A 34 -14.46 -17.02 -24.31
CA LEU A 34 -15.62 -16.21 -24.70
C LEU A 34 -15.21 -14.78 -25.08
N LEU A 35 -14.25 -14.19 -24.37
CA LEU A 35 -13.74 -12.84 -24.65
C LEU A 35 -12.92 -12.80 -25.96
N HIS A 36 -12.17 -13.85 -26.28
CA HIS A 36 -11.48 -13.98 -27.57
C HIS A 36 -12.46 -14.20 -28.72
N ALA A 37 -13.50 -15.01 -28.51
CA ALA A 37 -14.57 -15.24 -29.48
C ALA A 37 -15.46 -14.00 -29.69
N ALA A 38 -15.55 -13.11 -28.70
CA ALA A 38 -16.34 -11.89 -28.80
C ALA A 38 -15.72 -10.87 -29.78
N PRO A 39 -16.55 -10.20 -30.62
CA PRO A 39 -16.12 -9.12 -31.51
C PRO A 39 -15.39 -8.01 -30.73
N LYS A 40 -14.32 -7.45 -31.31
CA LYS A 40 -13.45 -6.44 -30.66
C LYS A 40 -14.23 -5.29 -30.02
N GLN A 41 -15.31 -4.85 -30.65
CA GLN A 41 -16.19 -3.77 -30.17
C GLN A 41 -16.87 -4.05 -28.81
N TYR A 42 -17.19 -5.31 -28.48
CA TYR A 42 -17.90 -5.65 -27.24
C TYR A 42 -16.97 -6.02 -26.08
N ARG A 43 -15.68 -6.29 -26.36
CA ARG A 43 -14.71 -6.71 -25.33
C ARG A 43 -14.62 -5.72 -24.18
N LYS A 44 -14.63 -4.42 -24.49
CA LYS A 44 -14.59 -3.36 -23.48
C LYS A 44 -15.82 -3.37 -22.57
N THR A 45 -17.01 -3.45 -23.16
CA THR A 45 -18.28 -3.49 -22.40
C THR A 45 -18.38 -4.74 -21.55
N ILE A 46 -17.93 -5.88 -22.06
CA ILE A 46 -17.88 -7.15 -21.31
C ILE A 46 -16.93 -7.00 -20.11
N ILE A 47 -15.68 -6.53 -20.30
CA ILE A 47 -14.72 -6.34 -19.21
C ILE A 47 -15.27 -5.37 -18.16
N ALA A 48 -15.84 -4.24 -18.60
CA ALA A 48 -16.42 -3.24 -17.70
C ALA A 48 -17.59 -3.83 -16.90
N PHE A 49 -18.47 -4.61 -17.53
CA PHE A 49 -19.59 -5.28 -16.86
C PHE A 49 -19.11 -6.25 -15.78
N PHE A 50 -18.18 -7.15 -16.10
CA PHE A 50 -17.66 -8.12 -15.13
C PHE A 50 -16.89 -7.45 -13.98
N THR A 51 -16.09 -6.41 -14.28
CA THR A 51 -15.41 -5.60 -13.26
C THR A 51 -16.41 -4.88 -12.37
N PHE A 52 -17.48 -4.33 -12.96
CA PHE A 52 -18.54 -3.66 -12.23
C PHE A 52 -19.25 -4.62 -11.26
N VAL A 53 -19.70 -5.78 -11.76
CA VAL A 53 -20.37 -6.81 -10.96
C VAL A 53 -19.47 -7.34 -9.84
N GLY A 54 -18.18 -7.56 -10.12
CA GLY A 54 -17.23 -8.00 -9.11
C GLY A 54 -17.08 -7.01 -7.94
N GLY A 55 -16.98 -5.71 -8.24
CA GLY A 55 -16.95 -4.68 -7.20
C GLY A 55 -18.29 -4.48 -6.50
N LEU A 56 -19.41 -4.66 -7.22
CA LEU A 56 -20.76 -4.51 -6.68
C LEU A 56 -21.04 -5.48 -5.54
N TYR A 57 -20.48 -6.70 -5.60
CA TYR A 57 -20.60 -7.68 -4.53
C TYR A 57 -20.19 -7.11 -3.16
N TYR A 58 -19.01 -6.49 -3.05
CA TYR A 58 -18.53 -5.91 -1.80
C TYR A 58 -19.36 -4.72 -1.32
N VAL A 59 -19.87 -3.92 -2.26
CA VAL A 59 -20.75 -2.79 -1.91
C VAL A 59 -22.07 -3.31 -1.33
N VAL A 60 -22.68 -4.29 -1.98
CA VAL A 60 -23.95 -4.86 -1.52
C VAL A 60 -23.75 -5.61 -0.19
N GLU A 61 -22.67 -6.38 -0.04
CA GLU A 61 -22.34 -7.04 1.22
C GLU A 61 -22.18 -6.03 2.36
N PHE A 62 -21.46 -4.93 2.13
CA PHE A 62 -21.21 -3.92 3.17
C PHE A 62 -22.47 -3.14 3.57
N PHE A 63 -23.31 -2.74 2.60
CA PHE A 63 -24.50 -1.93 2.87
C PHE A 63 -25.72 -2.76 3.26
N TRP A 64 -25.72 -4.07 3.00
CA TRP A 64 -26.85 -4.92 3.35
C TRP A 64 -26.88 -5.22 4.86
N PRO A 65 -28.01 -5.00 5.55
CA PRO A 65 -28.09 -5.20 6.99
C PRO A 65 -27.83 -6.66 7.37
N ALA A 66 -26.94 -6.85 8.33
CA ALA A 66 -26.71 -8.15 8.94
C ALA A 66 -27.92 -8.61 9.76
N GLN A 67 -28.16 -9.91 9.79
CA GLN A 67 -29.22 -10.50 10.60
C GLN A 67 -28.93 -10.24 12.09
N THR A 68 -29.91 -9.70 12.81
CA THR A 68 -29.75 -9.30 14.22
C THR A 68 -30.00 -10.45 15.20
N SER A 69 -30.58 -11.58 14.74
CA SER A 69 -30.99 -12.68 15.60
C SER A 69 -30.99 -14.01 14.85
N GLY A 70 -30.68 -15.10 15.54
CA GLY A 70 -30.66 -16.46 14.98
C GLY A 70 -29.24 -17.07 14.91
N PRO A 71 -29.10 -18.29 14.35
CA PRO A 71 -27.82 -19.00 14.27
C PRO A 71 -26.72 -18.30 13.45
N HIS A 72 -27.09 -17.34 12.59
CA HIS A 72 -26.20 -16.55 11.73
C HIS A 72 -26.26 -15.06 12.07
N ALA A 73 -26.43 -14.73 13.36
CA ALA A 73 -26.46 -13.34 13.81
C ALA A 73 -25.11 -12.65 13.51
N GLY A 74 -25.16 -11.50 12.82
CA GLY A 74 -23.98 -10.79 12.32
C GLY A 74 -23.65 -11.04 10.85
N GLU A 75 -24.36 -11.95 10.18
CA GLU A 75 -24.15 -12.28 8.76
C GLU A 75 -25.31 -11.80 7.88
N ASN A 76 -25.02 -11.50 6.61
CA ASN A 76 -26.01 -11.25 5.57
C ASN A 76 -26.07 -12.45 4.59
N PHE A 77 -26.95 -12.39 3.59
CA PHE A 77 -27.10 -13.47 2.61
C PHE A 77 -25.87 -13.65 1.68
N LEU A 78 -24.97 -12.66 1.62
CA LEU A 78 -23.75 -12.67 0.81
C LEU A 78 -22.52 -13.14 1.61
N THR A 79 -22.53 -13.01 2.94
CA THR A 79 -21.42 -13.37 3.84
C THR A 79 -20.94 -14.81 3.64
N PRO A 80 -21.81 -15.83 3.44
CA PRO A 80 -21.34 -17.19 3.17
C PRO A 80 -20.47 -17.34 1.91
N TYR A 81 -20.58 -16.40 0.96
CA TYR A 81 -19.79 -16.39 -0.28
C TYR A 81 -18.54 -15.52 -0.21
N GLN A 82 -18.31 -14.83 0.92
CA GLN A 82 -17.22 -13.87 1.06
C GLN A 82 -15.85 -14.53 0.89
N ASP A 83 -15.66 -15.72 1.46
CA ASP A 83 -14.42 -16.48 1.31
C ASP A 83 -14.15 -16.86 -0.15
N PHE A 84 -15.19 -17.26 -0.88
CA PHE A 84 -15.07 -17.59 -2.31
C PHE A 84 -14.67 -16.36 -3.14
N VAL A 85 -15.36 -15.22 -2.95
CA VAL A 85 -15.06 -13.98 -3.67
C VAL A 85 -13.70 -13.39 -3.26
N ALA A 86 -13.33 -13.50 -1.99
CA ALA A 86 -12.03 -13.08 -1.48
C ALA A 86 -10.90 -13.92 -2.11
N ASN A 87 -11.06 -15.25 -2.19
CA ASN A 87 -10.10 -16.12 -2.85
C ASN A 87 -9.95 -15.79 -4.34
N LEU A 88 -11.05 -15.57 -5.06
CA LEU A 88 -11.00 -15.10 -6.45
C LEU A 88 -10.27 -13.76 -6.58
N SER A 89 -10.54 -12.82 -5.68
CA SER A 89 -9.89 -11.50 -5.65
C SER A 89 -8.39 -11.61 -5.37
N SER A 90 -7.97 -12.51 -4.47
CA SER A 90 -6.56 -12.82 -4.24
C SER A 90 -5.89 -13.37 -5.50
N VAL A 91 -6.53 -14.29 -6.23
CA VAL A 91 -6.00 -14.81 -7.49
C VAL A 91 -5.81 -13.68 -8.51
N VAL A 92 -6.81 -12.81 -8.69
CA VAL A 92 -6.72 -11.64 -9.57
C VAL A 92 -5.59 -10.70 -9.13
N GLN A 93 -5.44 -10.46 -7.83
CA GLN A 93 -4.38 -9.62 -7.28
C GLN A 93 -2.97 -10.17 -7.57
N VAL A 94 -2.76 -11.48 -7.45
CA VAL A 94 -1.48 -12.12 -7.79
C VAL A 94 -1.14 -11.90 -9.27
N PHE A 95 -2.11 -12.08 -10.17
CA PHE A 95 -1.90 -11.82 -11.61
C PHE A 95 -1.66 -10.33 -11.89
N ALA A 96 -2.38 -9.43 -11.23
CA ALA A 96 -2.20 -7.99 -11.37
C ALA A 96 -0.80 -7.54 -10.93
N VAL A 97 -0.31 -8.04 -9.80
CA VAL A 97 1.06 -7.81 -9.33
C VAL A 97 2.07 -8.36 -10.35
N GLY A 98 1.85 -9.57 -10.85
CA GLY A 98 2.70 -10.18 -11.88
C GLY A 98 2.78 -9.34 -13.16
N LEU A 99 1.65 -8.85 -13.66
CA LEU A 99 1.60 -7.94 -14.82
C LEU A 99 2.33 -6.62 -14.54
N GLY A 100 2.17 -6.06 -13.33
CA GLY A 100 2.90 -4.86 -12.90
C GLY A 100 4.41 -5.06 -12.92
N VAL A 101 4.89 -6.17 -12.35
CA VAL A 101 6.31 -6.57 -12.37
C VAL A 101 6.82 -6.74 -13.79
N ILE A 102 6.09 -7.48 -14.64
CA ILE A 102 6.47 -7.71 -16.04
C ILE A 102 6.57 -6.38 -16.80
N SER A 103 5.58 -5.50 -16.65
CA SER A 103 5.57 -4.18 -17.30
C SER A 103 6.78 -3.34 -16.90
N LEU A 104 7.07 -3.28 -15.60
CA LEU A 104 8.21 -2.55 -15.06
C LEU A 104 9.54 -3.13 -15.58
N LEU A 105 9.71 -4.45 -15.50
CA LEU A 105 10.91 -5.13 -15.99
C LEU A 105 11.08 -4.94 -17.51
N GLN A 106 10.02 -5.06 -18.32
CA GLN A 106 10.09 -4.83 -19.77
C GLN A 106 10.60 -3.43 -20.11
N LEU A 107 10.14 -2.40 -19.38
CA LEU A 107 10.60 -1.03 -19.56
C LEU A 107 12.11 -0.90 -19.28
N HIS A 108 12.58 -1.47 -18.17
CA HIS A 108 13.99 -1.38 -17.76
C HIS A 108 14.91 -2.27 -18.60
N PHE A 109 14.48 -3.47 -18.98
CA PHE A 109 15.21 -4.34 -19.90
C PHE A 109 15.37 -3.69 -21.28
N LYS A 110 14.33 -3.05 -21.81
CA LYS A 110 14.40 -2.31 -23.08
C LYS A 110 15.34 -1.10 -22.99
N THR A 111 15.38 -0.44 -21.84
CA THR A 111 16.28 0.69 -21.56
C THR A 111 17.73 0.23 -21.51
N LEU A 112 17.99 -0.92 -20.87
CA LEU A 112 19.31 -1.54 -20.76
C LEU A 112 19.81 -2.06 -22.12
N GLY A 113 18.98 -2.81 -22.86
CA GLY A 113 19.37 -3.36 -24.15
C GLY A 113 19.62 -2.30 -25.24
N ARG A 114 19.02 -1.12 -25.11
CA ARG A 114 19.23 0.03 -26.01
C ARG A 114 20.26 1.03 -25.46
N MET A 115 20.87 0.76 -24.30
CA MET A 115 21.84 1.64 -23.63
C MET A 115 21.39 3.10 -23.58
N LYS A 116 20.10 3.34 -23.30
CA LYS A 116 19.56 4.70 -23.24
C LYS A 116 20.12 5.45 -22.03
N THR A 117 20.07 6.79 -22.06
CA THR A 117 20.45 7.64 -20.92
C THR A 117 19.76 7.17 -19.64
N GLY A 118 20.55 6.90 -18.58
CA GLY A 118 20.04 6.35 -17.32
C GLY A 118 20.03 4.81 -17.24
N TRP A 119 20.69 4.09 -18.15
CA TRP A 119 20.75 2.61 -18.13
C TRP A 119 21.31 2.05 -16.82
N HIS A 120 22.25 2.74 -16.17
CA HIS A 120 22.83 2.32 -14.89
C HIS A 120 21.77 2.16 -13.79
N ASN A 121 20.80 3.08 -13.72
CA ASN A 121 19.70 3.01 -12.76
C ASN A 121 18.78 1.82 -13.06
N SER A 122 18.59 1.52 -14.35
CA SER A 122 17.81 0.35 -14.78
C SER A 122 18.53 -0.96 -14.42
N LEU A 123 19.85 -1.00 -14.56
CA LEU A 123 20.66 -2.16 -14.14
C LEU A 123 20.58 -2.36 -12.62
N ALA A 124 20.73 -1.27 -11.84
CA ALA A 124 20.62 -1.33 -10.39
C ALA A 124 19.26 -1.88 -9.96
N LEU A 125 18.16 -1.39 -10.55
CA LEU A 125 16.81 -1.89 -10.27
C LEU A 125 16.69 -3.38 -10.57
N ILE A 126 17.10 -3.83 -11.76
CA ILE A 126 16.97 -5.23 -12.17
C ILE A 126 17.77 -6.14 -11.22
N VAL A 127 19.02 -5.80 -10.93
CA VAL A 127 19.88 -6.59 -10.05
C VAL A 127 19.31 -6.65 -8.63
N SER A 128 18.91 -5.50 -8.06
CA SER A 128 18.31 -5.45 -6.73
C SER A 128 16.99 -6.20 -6.64
N PHE A 129 16.15 -6.12 -7.69
CA PHE A 129 14.88 -6.85 -7.76
C PHE A 129 15.09 -8.37 -7.71
N PHE A 130 15.96 -8.90 -8.58
CA PHE A 130 16.23 -10.34 -8.60
C PHE A 130 16.96 -10.83 -7.35
N ALA A 131 17.94 -10.05 -6.84
CA ALA A 131 18.61 -10.39 -5.59
C ALA A 131 17.60 -10.48 -4.42
N MET A 132 16.77 -9.46 -4.24
CA MET A 132 15.75 -9.45 -3.19
C MET A 132 14.74 -10.60 -3.36
N THR A 133 14.28 -10.85 -4.59
CA THR A 133 13.31 -11.92 -4.86
C THR A 133 13.89 -13.30 -4.56
N ILE A 134 15.11 -13.59 -5.03
CA ILE A 134 15.78 -14.88 -4.81
C ILE A 134 16.04 -15.11 -3.33
N PHE A 135 16.64 -14.14 -2.63
CA PHE A 135 16.97 -14.30 -1.20
C PHE A 135 15.75 -14.20 -0.30
N GLY A 136 14.70 -13.46 -0.68
CA GLY A 136 13.42 -13.43 0.03
C GLY A 136 12.70 -14.77 -0.03
N ILE A 137 12.59 -15.36 -1.22
CA ILE A 137 12.03 -16.70 -1.41
C ILE A 137 12.88 -17.73 -0.65
N ALA A 138 14.20 -17.73 -0.82
CA ALA A 138 15.07 -18.66 -0.13
C ALA A 138 14.94 -18.56 1.40
N ASN A 139 14.85 -17.34 1.96
CA ASN A 139 14.68 -17.15 3.40
C ASN A 139 13.35 -17.70 3.95
N GLU A 140 12.31 -17.79 3.11
CA GLU A 140 11.02 -18.38 3.50
C GLU A 140 11.06 -19.91 3.45
N TYR A 141 11.68 -20.49 2.41
CA TYR A 141 11.68 -21.95 2.21
C TYR A 141 12.76 -22.69 3.01
N TYR A 142 13.88 -22.04 3.36
CA TYR A 142 14.95 -22.70 4.13
C TYR A 142 14.73 -22.56 5.65
N PRO A 143 14.76 -23.66 6.41
CA PRO A 143 14.65 -23.59 7.87
C PRO A 143 15.81 -22.78 8.45
N LYS A 144 15.50 -21.85 9.36
CA LYS A 144 16.49 -20.92 9.94
C LYS A 144 17.42 -21.59 10.96
N HIS A 145 17.00 -22.72 11.52
CA HIS A 145 17.78 -23.54 12.46
C HIS A 145 17.51 -25.03 12.22
N PRO A 146 18.49 -25.94 12.43
CA PRO A 146 19.92 -25.72 12.71
C PRO A 146 20.80 -25.77 11.45
N VAL A 147 20.24 -25.65 10.25
CA VAL A 147 21.01 -25.76 9.00
C VAL A 147 21.85 -24.50 8.73
N ALA A 148 23.18 -24.67 8.65
CA ALA A 148 24.12 -23.56 8.41
C ALA A 148 23.78 -22.74 7.15
N PHE A 149 23.30 -23.40 6.10
CA PHE A 149 22.88 -22.74 4.86
C PHE A 149 21.68 -21.79 5.06
N GLY A 150 20.69 -22.18 5.87
CA GLY A 150 19.52 -21.35 6.16
C GLY A 150 19.87 -20.07 6.91
N GLN A 151 20.87 -20.13 7.81
CA GLN A 151 21.37 -18.94 8.51
C GLN A 151 22.08 -17.97 7.58
N THR A 152 22.90 -18.47 6.64
CA THR A 152 23.55 -17.61 5.64
C THR A 152 22.53 -16.92 4.74
N VAL A 153 21.53 -17.65 4.24
CA VAL A 153 20.44 -17.09 3.43
C VAL A 153 19.69 -16.02 4.21
N HIS A 154 19.36 -16.28 5.48
CA HIS A 154 18.72 -15.31 6.35
C HIS A 154 19.57 -14.04 6.53
N GLY A 155 20.88 -14.18 6.79
CA GLY A 155 21.80 -13.06 6.92
C GLY A 155 21.88 -12.19 5.66
N ILE A 156 21.95 -12.82 4.48
CA ILE A 156 21.95 -12.09 3.19
C ILE A 156 20.61 -11.36 2.99
N PHE A 157 19.49 -12.02 3.25
CA PHE A 157 18.17 -11.39 3.18
C PHE A 157 18.07 -10.18 4.12
N GLN A 158 18.49 -10.33 5.38
CA GLN A 158 18.51 -9.23 6.35
C GLN A 158 19.39 -8.06 5.89
N PHE A 159 20.56 -8.35 5.32
CA PHE A 159 21.42 -7.32 4.75
C PHE A 159 20.75 -6.58 3.58
N LEU A 160 20.13 -7.29 2.64
CA LEU A 160 19.43 -6.67 1.52
C LEU A 160 18.21 -5.88 1.97
N PHE A 161 17.45 -6.40 2.94
CA PHE A 161 16.20 -5.81 3.41
C PHE A 161 16.43 -4.63 4.34
N ILE A 162 17.13 -4.84 5.46
CA ILE A 162 17.39 -3.78 6.43
C ILE A 162 18.48 -2.84 5.89
N GLY A 163 19.60 -3.41 5.45
CA GLY A 163 20.77 -2.65 4.99
C GLY A 163 20.54 -1.93 3.66
N GLY A 164 19.76 -2.53 2.75
CA GLY A 164 19.43 -1.97 1.44
C GLY A 164 18.09 -1.24 1.44
N LEU A 165 16.99 -2.00 1.38
CA LEU A 165 15.65 -1.48 1.13
C LEU A 165 15.20 -0.44 2.19
N ASN A 166 15.29 -0.77 3.47
CA ASN A 166 14.84 0.13 4.54
C ASN A 166 15.69 1.41 4.64
N ASN A 167 17.01 1.29 4.45
CA ASN A 167 17.90 2.44 4.47
C ASN A 167 17.67 3.37 3.28
N LEU A 168 17.44 2.82 2.08
CA LEU A 168 17.10 3.61 0.89
C LEU A 168 15.74 4.29 1.01
N ASP A 169 14.75 3.61 1.60
CA ASP A 169 13.45 4.20 1.91
C ASP A 169 13.57 5.34 2.93
N SER A 170 14.33 5.12 4.00
CA SER A 170 14.64 6.14 5.01
C SER A 170 15.37 7.35 4.41
N ALA A 171 16.33 7.12 3.50
CA ALA A 171 17.03 8.18 2.79
C ALA A 171 16.08 8.98 1.89
N THR A 172 15.17 8.30 1.19
CA THR A 172 14.15 8.93 0.35
C THR A 172 13.21 9.79 1.19
N PHE A 173 12.71 9.25 2.30
CA PHE A 173 11.87 9.98 3.24
C PHE A 173 12.59 11.20 3.82
N SER A 174 13.87 11.04 4.21
CA SER A 174 14.70 12.13 4.73
C SER A 174 14.91 13.24 3.69
N MET A 175 15.19 12.90 2.43
CA MET A 175 15.32 13.87 1.33
C MET A 175 14.00 14.63 1.10
N ILE A 176 12.88 13.92 1.07
CA ILE A 176 11.55 14.54 0.92
C ILE A 176 11.26 15.47 2.10
N ALA A 177 11.50 15.03 3.33
CA ALA A 177 11.31 15.84 4.53
C ALA A 177 12.18 17.11 4.50
N PHE A 178 13.46 16.97 4.13
CA PHE A 178 14.37 18.11 3.97
C PHE A 178 13.88 19.09 2.90
N PHE A 179 13.44 18.61 1.74
CA PHE A 179 12.91 19.48 0.68
C PHE A 179 11.61 20.18 1.09
N ILE A 180 10.69 19.48 1.77
CA ILE A 180 9.46 20.08 2.31
C ILE A 180 9.81 21.16 3.32
N ALA A 181 10.71 20.88 4.26
CA ALA A 181 11.13 21.85 5.28
C ALA A 181 11.81 23.08 4.65
N SER A 182 12.73 22.88 3.70
CA SER A 182 13.44 23.96 3.00
C SER A 182 12.50 24.83 2.16
N ALA A 183 11.58 24.21 1.41
CA ALA A 183 10.58 24.93 0.63
C ALA A 183 9.61 25.70 1.53
N SER A 184 9.16 25.08 2.62
CA SER A 184 8.27 25.71 3.61
C SER A 184 8.94 26.88 4.30
N TYR A 185 10.20 26.74 4.73
CA TYR A 185 10.98 27.84 5.31
C TYR A 185 11.09 29.02 4.35
N ARG A 186 11.40 28.77 3.07
CA ARG A 186 11.47 29.82 2.05
C ARG A 186 10.11 30.48 1.80
N ALA A 187 9.01 29.72 1.87
CA ALA A 187 7.65 30.23 1.69
C ALA A 187 7.14 31.01 2.93
N PHE A 188 7.54 30.62 4.13
CA PHE A 188 7.09 31.19 5.41
C PHE A 188 8.06 32.18 6.05
N ARG A 189 9.15 32.55 5.36
CA ARG A 189 10.15 33.52 5.86
C ARG A 189 9.50 34.89 6.11
N LEU A 190 8.94 35.05 7.31
CA LEU A 190 8.53 36.27 8.02
C LEU A 190 7.98 37.38 7.13
N ARG A 191 7.02 37.05 6.25
CA ARG A 191 6.28 38.05 5.48
C ARG A 191 5.01 38.52 6.20
N SER A 192 4.52 37.74 7.16
CA SER A 192 3.29 38.03 7.90
C SER A 192 3.34 37.48 9.32
N VAL A 193 2.47 38.01 10.19
CA VAL A 193 2.33 37.59 11.59
C VAL A 193 1.88 36.13 11.65
N GLU A 194 0.96 35.72 10.79
CA GLU A 194 0.46 34.35 10.69
C GLU A 194 1.58 33.36 10.35
N SER A 195 2.47 33.73 9.41
CA SER A 195 3.61 32.90 9.01
C SER A 195 4.62 32.73 10.16
N SER A 196 4.84 33.80 10.95
CA SER A 196 5.70 33.73 12.13
C SER A 196 5.12 32.81 13.21
N MET A 197 3.81 32.87 13.47
CA MET A 197 3.15 31.99 14.45
C MET A 197 3.29 30.52 14.06
N MET A 198 3.12 30.20 12.78
CA MET A 198 3.31 28.84 12.26
C MET A 198 4.77 28.37 12.37
N MET A 199 5.74 29.23 12.06
CA MET A 199 7.16 28.93 12.19
C MET A 199 7.55 28.66 13.66
N THR A 200 7.08 29.49 14.59
CA THR A 200 7.30 29.29 16.02
C THR A 200 6.68 28.00 16.52
N ALA A 201 5.44 27.70 16.11
CA ALA A 201 4.77 26.45 16.45
C ALA A 201 5.54 25.22 15.94
N ALA A 202 6.05 25.27 14.70
CA ALA A 202 6.88 24.22 14.13
C ALA A 202 8.20 24.03 14.89
N LEU A 203 8.88 25.12 15.28
CA LEU A 203 10.10 25.06 16.08
C LEU A 203 9.87 24.41 17.44
N ILE A 204 8.76 24.73 18.12
CA ILE A 204 8.38 24.11 19.39
C ILE A 204 8.20 22.60 19.22
N VAL A 205 7.45 22.17 18.20
CA VAL A 205 7.21 20.74 17.94
C VAL A 205 8.51 20.01 17.61
N MET A 206 9.36 20.59 16.74
CA MET A 206 10.65 20.00 16.39
C MET A 206 11.54 19.89 17.63
N LEU A 207 11.62 20.93 18.46
CA LEU A 207 12.43 20.92 19.67
C LEU A 207 11.95 19.86 20.67
N ALA A 208 10.63 19.73 20.87
CA ALA A 208 10.02 18.71 21.73
C ALA A 208 10.33 17.27 21.31
N SER A 209 10.52 17.03 20.00
CA SER A 209 10.88 15.70 19.49
C SER A 209 12.35 15.30 19.73
N THR A 210 13.20 16.23 20.20
CA THR A 210 14.61 15.98 20.48
C THR A 210 14.86 15.81 21.98
N GLY A 211 15.83 14.96 22.35
CA GLY A 211 16.25 14.81 23.76
C GLY A 211 16.81 16.10 24.39
N PHE A 212 17.18 17.09 23.57
CA PHE A 212 17.58 18.41 24.05
C PHE A 212 16.38 19.25 24.51
N GLY A 213 15.26 19.21 23.79
CA GLY A 213 14.05 19.93 24.18
C GLY A 213 13.50 19.47 25.51
N THR A 214 13.50 18.15 25.74
CA THR A 214 13.07 17.57 27.02
C THR A 214 14.04 17.91 28.15
N ALA A 215 15.34 17.92 27.90
CA ALA A 215 16.36 18.31 28.89
C ALA A 215 16.17 19.75 29.39
N ILE A 216 15.84 20.71 28.51
CA ILE A 216 15.65 22.12 28.90
C ILE A 216 14.47 22.31 29.86
N THR A 217 13.40 21.52 29.69
CA THR A 217 12.17 21.64 30.50
C THR A 217 12.07 20.61 31.61
N SER A 218 13.09 19.76 31.78
CA SER A 218 13.18 18.73 32.82
C SER A 218 13.15 19.27 34.26
N HIS A 219 13.46 20.55 34.46
CA HIS A 219 13.37 21.22 35.76
C HIS A 219 11.93 21.58 36.18
N ILE A 220 10.97 21.51 35.25
CA ILE A 220 9.56 21.74 35.54
C ILE A 220 8.96 20.42 36.04
N PRO A 221 8.25 20.41 37.19
CA PRO A 221 7.69 19.18 37.74
C PRO A 221 6.69 18.49 36.81
N ASP A 222 6.83 17.18 36.70
CA ASP A 222 5.90 16.29 35.98
C ASP A 222 4.71 15.96 36.92
N GLY A 223 3.47 16.30 36.56
CA GLY A 223 2.26 15.94 37.34
C GLY A 223 1.10 16.94 37.27
N ASP A 224 0.09 16.82 38.15
CA ASP A 224 -1.11 17.69 38.27
C ASP A 224 -0.82 19.15 38.67
N SER A 225 0.46 19.55 38.68
CA SER A 225 0.83 20.93 38.95
C SER A 225 0.43 21.83 37.78
N ALA A 226 -0.07 23.04 38.06
CA ALA A 226 -0.46 24.01 37.02
C ALA A 226 0.68 24.34 36.04
N TRP A 227 1.94 24.13 36.46
CA TRP A 227 3.14 24.40 35.70
C TRP A 227 3.53 23.29 34.72
N ALA A 228 3.00 22.07 34.87
CA ALA A 228 3.31 20.95 33.97
C ALA A 228 2.89 21.23 32.52
N ASN A 229 1.87 22.08 32.31
CA ASN A 229 1.43 22.51 30.97
C ASN A 229 2.48 23.33 30.20
N PHE A 230 3.47 23.92 30.88
CA PHE A 230 4.52 24.73 30.25
C PHE A 230 5.73 23.92 29.79
N ARG A 231 5.75 22.62 30.07
CA ARG A 231 6.72 21.69 29.49
C ARG A 231 6.55 21.62 27.98
N ILE A 232 7.68 21.55 27.26
CA ILE A 232 7.67 21.68 25.80
C ILE A 232 6.93 20.52 25.13
N GLU A 233 6.94 19.35 25.76
CA GLU A 233 6.26 18.13 25.35
C GLU A 233 4.74 18.31 25.40
N HIS A 234 4.22 18.88 26.48
CA HIS A 234 2.79 19.13 26.65
C HIS A 234 2.27 20.22 25.70
N ILE A 235 3.07 21.28 25.46
CA ILE A 235 2.73 22.31 24.48
C ILE A 235 2.70 21.71 23.06
N SER A 236 3.69 20.90 22.71
CA SER A 236 3.75 20.20 21.43
C SER A 236 2.57 19.25 21.26
N GLU A 237 2.24 18.46 22.29
CA GLU A 237 1.08 17.57 22.29
C GLU A 237 -0.22 18.34 22.10
N TRP A 238 -0.42 19.45 22.82
CA TRP A 238 -1.61 20.30 22.64
C TRP A 238 -1.71 20.85 21.22
N LEU A 239 -0.58 21.32 20.66
CA LEU A 239 -0.55 21.82 19.29
C LEU A 239 -0.91 20.71 18.29
N LEU A 240 -0.34 19.52 18.44
CA LEU A 240 -0.57 18.38 17.55
C LEU A 240 -1.98 17.80 17.67
N THR A 241 -2.56 17.75 18.87
CA THR A 241 -3.85 17.08 19.13
C THR A 241 -5.06 18.02 19.08
N ARG A 242 -4.89 19.31 19.37
CA ARG A 242 -5.99 20.29 19.36
C ARG A 242 -5.96 21.18 18.13
N VAL A 243 -4.81 21.79 17.82
CA VAL A 243 -4.69 22.77 16.72
C VAL A 243 -4.55 22.08 15.37
N ASN A 244 -3.72 21.05 15.29
CA ASN A 244 -3.45 20.33 14.03
C ASN A 244 -4.53 19.28 13.70
N ALA A 245 -5.24 18.73 14.69
CA ALA A 245 -6.24 17.69 14.46
C ALA A 245 -7.38 18.08 13.48
N PRO A 246 -7.97 19.30 13.54
CA PRO A 246 -8.95 19.74 12.53
C PRO A 246 -8.37 19.76 11.10
N ALA A 247 -7.14 20.24 10.94
CA ALA A 247 -6.47 20.29 9.64
C ALA A 247 -6.20 18.88 9.10
N GLN A 248 -5.68 17.97 9.93
CA GLN A 248 -5.49 16.57 9.56
C GLN A 248 -6.80 15.89 9.17
N ARG A 249 -7.89 16.14 9.90
CA ARG A 249 -9.23 15.63 9.55
C ARG A 249 -9.69 16.16 8.19
N GLY A 250 -9.47 17.44 7.90
CA GLY A 250 -9.77 18.03 6.59
C GLY A 250 -8.98 17.41 5.45
N ILE A 251 -7.65 17.23 5.64
CA ILE A 251 -6.78 16.57 4.66
C ILE A 251 -7.21 15.12 4.45
N LEU A 252 -7.46 14.37 5.53
CA LEU A 252 -7.90 12.99 5.46
C LEU A 252 -9.24 12.86 4.75
N PHE A 253 -10.19 13.75 5.02
CA PHE A 253 -11.46 13.81 4.30
C PHE A 253 -11.24 14.06 2.81
N GLY A 254 -10.42 15.06 2.45
CA GLY A 254 -10.10 15.35 1.05
C GLY A 254 -9.43 14.17 0.33
N LEU A 255 -8.47 13.52 0.99
CA LEU A 255 -7.75 12.36 0.45
C LEU A 255 -8.68 11.15 0.28
N THR A 256 -9.56 10.90 1.24
CA THR A 256 -10.51 9.78 1.17
C THR A 256 -11.57 10.01 0.10
N VAL A 257 -12.18 11.20 0.02
CA VAL A 257 -13.13 11.53 -1.06
C VAL A 257 -12.46 11.52 -2.44
N GLY A 258 -11.24 12.06 -2.55
CA GLY A 258 -10.46 12.02 -3.78
C GLY A 258 -10.12 10.58 -4.20
N GLY A 259 -9.73 9.74 -3.24
CA GLY A 259 -9.50 8.31 -3.44
C GLY A 259 -10.76 7.59 -3.93
N LEU A 260 -11.91 7.83 -3.29
CA LEU A 260 -13.20 7.29 -3.73
C LEU A 260 -13.54 7.71 -5.17
N ALA A 261 -13.28 8.97 -5.54
CA ALA A 261 -13.52 9.45 -6.91
C ALA A 261 -12.65 8.73 -7.95
N VAL A 262 -11.37 8.49 -7.66
CA VAL A 262 -10.47 7.72 -8.53
C VAL A 262 -10.90 6.25 -8.59
N SER A 263 -11.22 5.64 -7.44
CA SER A 263 -11.71 4.25 -7.38
C SER A 263 -13.02 4.07 -8.16
N LEU A 264 -13.98 5.00 -8.06
CA LEU A 264 -15.22 4.99 -8.85
C LEU A 264 -14.94 5.13 -10.34
N ARG A 265 -14.02 6.01 -10.73
CA ARG A 265 -13.61 6.19 -12.13
C ARG A 265 -13.02 4.90 -12.72
N LEU A 266 -12.16 4.23 -11.95
CA LEU A 266 -11.57 2.94 -12.30
C LEU A 266 -12.64 1.84 -12.35
N TRP A 267 -13.51 1.77 -11.34
CA TRP A 267 -14.56 0.75 -11.23
C TRP A 267 -15.59 0.84 -12.36
N LEU A 268 -15.95 2.06 -12.77
CA LEU A 268 -16.83 2.32 -13.91
C LEU A 268 -16.11 2.24 -15.27
N SER A 269 -14.81 1.91 -15.29
CA SER A 269 -13.98 1.85 -16.51
C SER A 269 -14.06 3.12 -17.36
N LEU A 270 -14.12 4.28 -16.70
CA LEU A 270 -14.19 5.58 -17.37
C LEU A 270 -12.82 6.06 -17.86
N GLU A 271 -11.74 5.47 -17.38
CA GLU A 271 -10.40 5.75 -17.88
C GLU A 271 -10.22 5.16 -19.28
N ARG A 272 -9.88 6.02 -20.25
CA ARG A 272 -9.51 5.60 -21.60
C ARG A 272 -8.05 5.14 -21.58
N GLY A 273 -7.83 3.86 -21.82
CA GLY A 273 -6.48 3.34 -22.02
C GLY A 273 -5.89 3.84 -23.33
N ALA A 274 -4.64 4.31 -23.29
CA ALA A 274 -3.87 4.78 -24.45
C ALA A 274 -3.68 3.74 -25.57
N TYR A 275 -4.07 2.48 -25.34
CA TYR A 275 -3.88 1.37 -26.27
C TYR A 275 -4.97 1.25 -27.34
N PHE A 276 -6.07 1.99 -27.23
CA PHE A 276 -7.26 1.78 -28.07
C PHE A 276 -7.66 2.96 -28.95
N ASP A 277 -6.91 4.07 -28.90
CA ASP A 277 -7.18 5.27 -29.72
C ASP A 277 -6.27 5.37 -30.97
N THR A 278 -5.48 4.33 -31.30
CA THR A 278 -4.61 4.33 -32.51
C THR A 278 -5.18 3.58 -33.72
N GLU A 279 -6.49 3.38 -33.82
CA GLU A 279 -7.11 2.88 -35.06
C GLU A 279 -8.15 3.90 -35.57
N VAL A 280 -7.65 4.96 -36.20
CA VAL A 280 -8.32 5.68 -37.31
C VAL A 280 -7.29 5.92 -38.40
#